data_AF-A0A1I1MJY8-F1
#
_entry.id   AF-A0A1I1MJY8-F1
#
_cell.length_a   1.000
_cell.length_b   1.000
_cell.length_c   1.000
_cell.angle_alpha   90.00
_cell.angle_beta   90.00
_cell.angle_gamma   90.00
#
_symmetry.space_group_name_H-M   'P 1'
#
loop_
_entity.id
_entity.type
_entity.pdbx_description
1 polymer ?
#
loop_
_entity_poly.entity_id
_entity_poly.type
_entity_poly.pdbx_seq_one_letter_code
_entity_poly.pdbx_strand_id
1 'polypeptide(L)'
;ILSLLERFYSSDNNQSIYSLLRNTGYFESHSNINENSIKEALEQHPQYVDQWLQWSEDKRVDSGWFFFIQNDRKYLVGFLDADKGTTEKMEYSDRKSACAVFIKRELESIRIG
;
A
#
# COMPACT_ATOMS: atom_id res chain seq x y z
N ILE A 1 -3.94 10.24 3.01
CA ILE A 1 -3.69 8.93 2.36
C ILE A 1 -3.19 7.86 3.32
N LEU A 2 -2.32 8.16 4.30
CA LEU A 2 -1.78 7.13 5.21
C LEU A 2 -2.83 6.48 6.13
N SER A 3 -3.79 7.25 6.61
CA SER A 3 -4.92 6.77 7.44
C SER A 3 -6.05 6.10 6.65
N LEU A 4 -5.88 5.87 5.34
CA LEU A 4 -6.96 5.34 4.49
C LEU A 4 -7.42 3.94 4.96
N LEU A 5 -6.52 3.15 5.54
CA LEU A 5 -6.81 1.82 6.08
C LEU A 5 -7.87 1.83 7.17
N GLU A 6 -7.87 2.87 8.03
CA GLU A 6 -8.88 3.02 9.08
C GLU A 6 -10.30 3.08 8.50
N ARG A 7 -10.43 3.58 7.26
CA ARG A 7 -11.72 3.66 6.54
C ARG A 7 -12.06 2.36 5.82
N PHE A 8 -11.07 1.55 5.42
CA PHE A 8 -11.31 0.24 4.80
C PHE A 8 -11.98 -0.74 5.76
N TYR A 9 -11.61 -0.68 7.05
CA TYR A 9 -12.12 -1.59 8.07
C TYR A 9 -13.29 -1.05 8.89
N SER A 10 -13.74 0.19 8.63
CA SER A 10 -14.89 0.74 9.35
C SER A 10 -16.15 -0.05 9.00
N SER A 11 -16.81 -0.63 10.01
CA SER A 11 -18.03 -1.43 9.86
C SER A 11 -19.19 -0.66 9.24
N ASP A 12 -19.17 0.68 9.33
CA ASP A 12 -20.18 1.56 8.78
C ASP A 12 -19.82 2.07 7.37
N ASN A 13 -18.67 1.65 6.82
CA ASN A 13 -18.23 2.07 5.51
C ASN A 13 -18.77 1.15 4.39
N ASN A 14 -19.79 1.65 3.68
CA ASN A 14 -20.34 1.02 2.48
C ASN A 14 -19.64 1.47 1.17
N GLN A 15 -18.53 2.21 1.25
CA GLN A 15 -17.81 2.67 0.06
C GLN A 15 -16.73 1.68 -0.36
N SER A 16 -16.61 1.44 -1.66
CA SER A 16 -15.49 0.66 -2.21
C SER A 16 -14.16 1.36 -1.95
N ILE A 17 -13.08 0.57 -1.87
CA ILE A 17 -11.69 1.06 -1.77
C ILE A 17 -11.39 2.13 -2.83
N TYR A 18 -11.85 1.89 -4.07
CA TYR A 18 -11.77 2.85 -5.18
C TYR A 18 -12.44 4.20 -4.83
N SER A 19 -13.67 4.15 -4.33
CA SER A 19 -14.45 5.36 -3.99
C SER A 19 -13.80 6.12 -2.84
N LEU A 20 -13.31 5.39 -1.82
CA LEU A 20 -12.57 5.98 -0.71
C LEU A 20 -11.31 6.69 -1.18
N LEU A 21 -10.52 6.05 -2.04
CA LEU A 21 -9.30 6.65 -2.59
C LEU A 21 -9.63 7.90 -3.41
N ARG A 22 -10.63 7.83 -4.29
CA ARG A 22 -11.10 8.97 -5.07
C ARG A 22 -11.52 10.14 -4.18
N ASN A 23 -12.24 9.86 -3.08
CA ASN A 23 -12.68 10.89 -2.14
C ASN A 23 -11.53 11.58 -1.38
N THR A 24 -10.31 11.02 -1.40
CA THR A 24 -9.12 11.70 -0.84
C THR A 24 -8.53 12.77 -1.76
N GLY A 25 -8.98 12.86 -3.02
CA GLY A 25 -8.37 13.71 -4.05
C GLY A 25 -7.11 13.11 -4.68
N TYR A 26 -6.80 11.85 -4.35
CA TYR A 26 -5.60 11.18 -4.87
C TYR A 26 -5.62 11.09 -6.40
N PHE A 27 -6.79 10.91 -7.02
CA PHE A 27 -6.90 10.73 -8.47
C PHE A 27 -6.41 11.96 -9.24
N GLU A 28 -6.66 13.15 -8.69
CA GLU A 28 -6.28 14.43 -9.27
C GLU A 28 -4.82 14.79 -8.93
N SER A 29 -4.34 14.41 -7.75
CA SER A 29 -3.00 14.76 -7.26
C SER A 29 -1.96 13.64 -7.39
N HIS A 30 -2.29 12.51 -8.01
CA HIS A 30 -1.46 11.30 -7.99
C HIS A 30 -0.04 11.52 -8.53
N SER A 31 0.12 12.42 -9.50
CA SER A 31 1.41 12.79 -10.09
C SER A 31 2.31 13.57 -9.12
N ASN A 32 1.73 14.27 -8.15
CA ASN A 32 2.45 15.02 -7.12
C ASN A 32 2.82 14.16 -5.91
N ILE A 33 2.22 12.98 -5.78
CA ILE A 33 2.48 12.06 -4.67
C ILE A 33 3.44 10.97 -5.15
N ASN A 34 4.70 11.06 -4.72
CA ASN A 34 5.74 10.07 -5.01
C ASN A 34 6.12 9.27 -3.75
N GLU A 35 6.93 8.23 -3.96
CA GLU A 35 7.39 7.32 -2.90
C GLU A 35 8.18 8.06 -1.80
N ASN A 36 8.97 9.08 -2.16
CA ASN A 36 9.73 9.87 -1.18
C ASN A 36 8.79 10.67 -0.27
N SER A 37 7.78 11.33 -0.83
CA SER A 37 6.79 12.08 -0.05
C SER A 37 5.97 11.18 0.88
N ILE A 38 5.64 9.96 0.42
CA ILE A 38 4.97 8.96 1.26
C ILE A 38 5.92 8.52 2.38
N LYS A 39 7.19 8.24 2.06
CA LYS A 39 8.20 7.85 3.05
C LYS A 39 8.41 8.92 4.12
N GLU A 40 8.55 10.18 3.73
CA GLU A 40 8.66 11.32 4.66
C GLU A 40 7.45 11.39 5.59
N ALA A 41 6.24 11.19 5.06
CA ALA A 41 5.03 11.15 5.87
C ALA A 41 5.00 9.93 6.82
N LEU A 42 5.51 8.77 6.40
CA LEU A 42 5.68 7.58 7.26
C LEU A 42 6.76 7.78 8.32
N GLU A 43 7.77 8.62 8.08
CA GLU A 43 8.77 8.98 9.09
C GLU A 43 8.15 9.82 10.21
N GLN A 44 7.24 10.73 9.88
CA GLN A 44 6.49 11.52 10.86
C GLN A 44 5.42 10.70 11.59
N HIS A 45 4.92 9.63 10.96
CA HIS A 45 3.84 8.81 11.48
C HIS A 45 4.13 7.30 11.32
N PRO A 46 5.13 6.77 12.06
CA PRO A 46 5.61 5.40 11.89
C PRO A 46 4.55 4.33 12.17
N GLN A 47 3.52 4.63 12.97
CA GLN A 47 2.41 3.72 13.26
C GLN A 47 1.65 3.27 12.00
N TYR A 48 1.63 4.09 10.95
CA TYR A 48 0.98 3.69 9.70
C TYR A 48 1.75 2.60 8.97
N VAL A 49 3.08 2.49 9.19
CA VAL A 49 3.87 1.40 8.60
C VAL A 49 3.41 0.04 9.12
N ASP A 50 3.12 -0.05 10.43
CA ASP A 50 2.59 -1.27 11.04
C ASP A 50 1.18 -1.61 10.48
N GLN A 51 0.31 -0.60 10.36
CA GLN A 51 -1.03 -0.80 9.81
C GLN A 51 -0.99 -1.28 8.34
N TRP A 52 -0.15 -0.68 7.50
CA TRP A 52 -0.02 -1.07 6.09
C TRP A 52 0.63 -2.43 5.90
N LEU A 53 1.58 -2.80 6.77
CA LEU A 53 2.11 -4.15 6.79
C LEU A 53 1.02 -5.16 7.13
N GLN A 54 0.31 -4.94 8.25
CA GLN A 54 -0.75 -5.85 8.69
C GLN A 54 -1.85 -5.98 7.62
N TRP A 55 -2.29 -4.86 7.04
CA TRP A 55 -3.27 -4.89 5.95
C TRP A 55 -2.78 -5.74 4.78
N SER A 56 -1.52 -5.59 4.38
CA SER A 56 -0.97 -6.37 3.28
C SER A 56 -0.90 -7.87 3.57
N GLU A 57 -0.62 -8.26 4.82
CA GLU A 57 -0.53 -9.67 5.23
C GLU A 57 -1.92 -10.31 5.38
N ASP A 58 -2.90 -9.54 5.86
CA ASP A 58 -4.29 -9.98 6.03
C ASP A 58 -5.07 -10.01 4.70
N LYS A 59 -4.66 -9.20 3.72
CA LYS A 59 -5.30 -9.07 2.42
C LYS A 59 -5.29 -10.41 1.67
N ARG A 60 -6.46 -11.03 1.55
CA ARG A 60 -6.70 -12.19 0.68
C ARG A 60 -7.26 -11.71 -0.65
N VAL A 61 -6.39 -11.65 -1.66
CA VAL A 61 -6.76 -11.29 -3.02
C VAL A 61 -6.15 -12.27 -4.02
N ASP A 62 -6.85 -12.49 -5.13
CA ASP A 62 -6.34 -13.29 -6.23
C ASP A 62 -5.27 -12.52 -7.05
N SER A 63 -5.29 -11.19 -6.98
CA SER A 63 -4.26 -10.32 -7.55
C SER A 63 -4.11 -9.00 -6.78
N GLY A 64 -2.89 -8.46 -6.75
CA GLY A 64 -2.62 -7.17 -6.12
C GLY A 64 -1.20 -7.01 -5.61
N TRP A 65 -0.86 -5.78 -5.20
CA TRP A 65 0.41 -5.54 -4.54
C TRP A 65 0.39 -6.08 -3.12
N PHE A 66 1.56 -6.52 -2.67
CA PHE A 66 1.81 -6.94 -1.30
C PHE A 66 3.16 -6.41 -0.80
N PHE A 67 3.28 -6.37 0.52
CA PHE A 67 4.44 -5.99 1.30
C PHE A 67 4.51 -6.87 2.54
N PHE A 68 5.62 -7.57 2.76
CA PHE A 68 5.83 -8.38 3.96
C PHE A 68 7.30 -8.40 4.41
N ILE A 69 7.51 -8.85 5.65
CA ILE A 69 8.84 -9.02 6.25
C ILE A 69 9.41 -10.38 5.85
N GLN A 70 10.51 -10.40 5.10
CA GLN A 70 11.19 -11.64 4.73
C GLN A 70 12.12 -12.14 5.85
N ASN A 71 12.79 -11.21 6.54
CA ASN A 71 13.56 -11.41 7.77
C ASN A 71 13.78 -10.05 8.48
N ASP A 72 14.40 -10.04 9.67
CA ASP A 72 14.56 -8.87 10.55
C ASP A 72 15.06 -7.57 9.88
N ARG A 73 15.69 -7.66 8.70
CA ARG A 73 16.23 -6.50 7.97
C ARG A 73 15.95 -6.51 6.47
N LYS A 74 15.09 -7.40 5.99
CA LYS A 74 14.71 -7.46 4.58
C LYS A 74 13.20 -7.45 4.43
N TYR A 75 12.77 -6.55 3.56
CA TYR A 75 11.39 -6.31 3.22
C TYR A 75 11.19 -6.62 1.75
N LEU A 76 10.11 -7.32 1.42
CA LEU A 76 9.76 -7.62 0.05
C LEU A 76 8.50 -6.85 -0.33
N VAL A 77 8.55 -6.17 -1.46
CA VAL A 77 7.38 -5.62 -2.14
C VAL A 77 7.22 -6.35 -3.45
N GLY A 78 6.00 -6.78 -3.75
CA GLY A 78 5.74 -7.47 -5.00
C GLY A 78 4.29 -7.45 -5.44
N PHE A 79 4.06 -8.02 -6.61
CA PHE A 79 2.73 -8.16 -7.20
C PHE A 79 2.36 -9.62 -7.32
N LEU A 80 1.19 -9.99 -6.79
CA LEU A 80 0.56 -11.28 -7.01
C LEU A 80 -0.34 -11.17 -8.25
N ASP A 81 -0.09 -12.03 -9.23
CA ASP A 81 -0.93 -12.21 -10.41
C ASP A 81 -1.65 -13.57 -10.30
N ALA A 82 -2.94 -13.60 -10.61
CA ALA A 82 -3.78 -14.78 -10.43
C ALA A 82 -3.31 -15.97 -11.28
N ASP A 83 -2.77 -15.70 -12.48
CA ASP A 83 -2.38 -16.74 -13.44
C ASP A 83 -0.90 -17.10 -13.32
N LYS A 84 -0.05 -16.10 -13.02
CA LYS A 84 1.41 -16.22 -13.05
C LYS A 84 2.06 -16.37 -11.68
N GLY A 85 1.28 -16.24 -10.60
CA GLY A 85 1.80 -16.13 -9.24
C GLY A 85 2.56 -14.81 -9.05
N THR A 86 3.63 -14.80 -8.28
CA THR A 86 4.36 -13.55 -8.01
C THR A 86 5.24 -13.13 -9.18
N THR A 87 4.97 -11.97 -9.78
CA THR A 87 5.64 -11.49 -11.01
C THR A 87 6.60 -10.33 -10.79
N GLU A 88 6.29 -9.41 -9.86
CA GLU A 88 7.19 -8.31 -9.48
C GLU A 88 7.72 -8.57 -8.07
N LYS A 89 9.04 -8.51 -7.87
CA LYS A 89 9.69 -8.71 -6.56
C LYS A 89 10.84 -7.73 -6.40
N MET A 90 10.75 -6.90 -5.37
CA MET A 90 11.76 -5.91 -5.02
C MET A 90 12.11 -6.05 -3.54
N GLU A 91 13.39 -6.29 -3.26
CA GLU A 91 13.93 -6.35 -1.90
C GLU A 91 14.39 -4.97 -1.43
N TYR A 92 14.06 -4.63 -0.19
CA TYR A 92 14.45 -3.40 0.46
C TYR A 92 15.06 -3.69 1.83
N SER A 93 16.05 -2.90 2.23
CA SER A 93 16.66 -2.94 3.57
C SER A 93 16.02 -1.97 4.56
N ASP A 94 15.22 -1.01 4.05
CA ASP A 94 14.52 -0.02 4.86
C ASP A 94 13.01 -0.26 4.80
N ARG A 95 12.42 -0.45 5.98
CA ARG A 95 10.99 -0.75 6.15
C ARG A 95 10.09 0.33 5.58
N LYS A 96 10.43 1.59 5.83
CA LYS A 96 9.61 2.74 5.44
C LYS A 96 9.64 2.95 3.92
N SER A 97 10.81 2.78 3.31
CA SER A 97 10.97 2.83 1.85
C SER A 97 10.17 1.72 1.18
N ALA A 98 10.24 0.48 1.69
CA ALA A 98 9.43 -0.63 1.18
C ALA A 98 7.92 -0.33 1.29
N CYS A 99 7.47 0.11 2.47
CA CYS A 99 6.08 0.48 2.71
C CYS A 99 5.62 1.63 1.80
N ALA A 100 6.46 2.64 1.57
CA ALA A 100 6.13 3.76 0.69
C ALA A 100 5.94 3.34 -0.76
N VAL A 101 6.83 2.48 -1.28
CA VAL A 101 6.71 1.89 -2.63
C VAL A 101 5.41 1.10 -2.72
N PHE A 102 5.15 0.22 -1.75
CA PHE A 102 3.95 -0.58 -1.70
C PHE A 102 2.68 0.27 -1.73
N ILE A 103 2.57 1.27 -0.84
CA ILE A 103 1.42 2.18 -0.80
C ILE A 103 1.26 2.85 -2.16
N LYS A 104 2.33 3.42 -2.74
CA LYS A 104 2.22 4.10 -4.04
C LYS A 104 1.69 3.16 -5.12
N ARG A 105 2.26 1.97 -5.22
CA ARG A 105 1.89 0.98 -6.25
C ARG A 105 0.47 0.45 -6.07
N GLU A 106 0.08 0.16 -4.83
CA GLU A 106 -1.28 -0.28 -4.51
C GLU A 106 -2.31 0.81 -4.85
N LEU A 107 -2.06 2.07 -4.45
CA LEU A 107 -2.95 3.18 -4.76
C LEU A 107 -3.04 3.45 -6.28
N GLU A 108 -1.93 3.34 -7.02
CA GLU A 108 -1.98 3.44 -8.48
C GLU A 108 -2.75 2.29 -9.13
N SER A 109 -2.60 1.07 -8.63
CA SER A 109 -3.36 -0.10 -9.11
C SER A 109 -4.85 0.11 -8.93
N ILE A 110 -5.27 0.56 -7.74
CA ILE A 110 -6.68 0.89 -7.44
C ILE A 110 -7.17 2.02 -8.36
N ARG A 111 -6.34 3.04 -8.62
CA ARG A 111 -6.71 4.20 -9.44
C ARG A 111 -6.97 3.81 -10.90
N ILE A 112 -6.10 2.96 -11.46
CA ILE A 112 -6.16 2.58 -12.88
C ILE A 112 -7.29 1.57 -13.14
N GLY A 113 -7.60 0.71 -12.16
CA GLY A 113 -8.63 -0.32 -12.28
C GLY A 113 -8.10 -1.57 -12.97
#